data_AF-A0A2V6L8E7-F1
#
_entry.id   AF-A0A2V6L8E7-F1
#
_cell.length_a   1.000
_cell.length_b   1.000
_cell.length_c   1.000
_cell.angle_alpha   90.00
_cell.angle_beta   90.00
_cell.angle_gamma   90.00
#
_symmetry.space_group_name_H-M   'P 1'
#
loop_
_entity.id
_entity.type
_entity.pdbx_description
1 polymer ?
#
loop_
_entity_poly.entity_id
_entity_poly.type
_entity_poly.pdbx_seq_one_letter_code
_entity_poly.pdbx_strand_id
1 'polypeptide(L)' 'GVPAHVFTAEHLAAIALQTGRAKDKARLLQFVEAGALDAEQFQSILAQHDLTNMWNRFEKQFLTP' A
#
# COMPACT_ATOMS: atom_id res chain seq x y z
N GLY A 1 14.96 -25.81 -5.48
CA GLY A 1 14.90 -24.34 -5.61
C GLY A 1 14.55 -23.78 -4.25
N VAL A 2 15.19 -22.69 -3.83
CA VAL A 2 14.86 -22.02 -2.56
C VAL A 2 13.55 -21.25 -2.76
N PRO A 3 12.53 -21.44 -1.90
CA PRO A 3 11.30 -20.64 -1.99
C PRO A 3 11.66 -19.19 -1.68
N ALA A 4 11.50 -18.31 -2.67
CA ALA A 4 11.55 -16.88 -2.44
C ALA A 4 10.22 -16.47 -1.79
N HIS A 5 10.28 -15.91 -0.58
CA HIS A 5 9.11 -15.29 0.04
C HIS A 5 8.82 -13.98 -0.70
N VAL A 6 8.03 -14.09 -1.77
CA VAL A 6 7.55 -12.92 -2.51
C VAL A 6 6.56 -12.21 -1.58
N PHE A 7 6.93 -11.01 -1.12
CA PHE A 7 5.98 -10.14 -0.44
C PHE A 7 4.82 -9.85 -1.38
N THR A 8 3.59 -9.95 -0.85
CA THR A 8 2.41 -9.61 -1.63
C THR A 8 2.40 -8.12 -1.97
N ALA A 9 1.65 -7.74 -3.00
CA ALA A 9 1.56 -6.35 -3.43
C ALA A 9 1.05 -5.45 -2.28
N GLU A 10 0.20 -5.97 -1.41
CA GLU A 10 -0.37 -5.31 -0.24
C GLU A 10 0.69 -5.02 0.84
N HIS A 11 1.60 -5.96 1.09
CA HIS A 11 2.71 -5.72 2.01
C HIS A 11 3.68 -4.67 1.46
N LEU A 12 4.00 -4.75 0.17
CA LEU A 12 4.81 -3.73 -0.49
C LEU A 12 4.14 -2.36 -0.46
N ALA A 13 2.82 -2.32 -0.65
CA ALA A 13 2.01 -1.13 -0.55
C ALA A 13 2.04 -0.52 0.86
N ALA A 14 1.95 -1.35 1.90
CA ALA A 14 2.02 -0.90 3.29
C ALA A 14 3.41 -0.34 3.62
N ILE A 15 4.48 -0.98 3.16
CA ILE A 15 5.85 -0.49 3.31
C ILE A 15 6.05 0.82 2.54
N ALA A 16 5.53 0.94 1.31
CA ALA A 16 5.61 2.16 0.52
C ALA A 16 4.89 3.33 1.21
N LEU A 17 3.72 3.06 1.80
CA LEU A 17 2.96 4.02 2.58
C LEU A 17 3.75 4.45 3.83
N GLN A 18 4.31 3.50 4.58
CA GLN A 18 5.06 3.76 5.81
C GLN A 18 6.36 4.53 5.57
N THR A 19 7.13 4.13 4.54
CA THR A 19 8.43 4.74 4.22
C THR A 19 8.31 6.13 3.60
N GLY A 20 7.15 6.45 3.00
CA GLY A 20 6.78 7.81 2.63
C GLY A 20 7.54 8.43 1.45
N ARG A 21 8.44 7.67 0.80
CA ARG A 21 9.22 8.14 -0.36
C ARG A 21 8.30 8.44 -1.54
N ALA A 22 8.50 9.58 -2.19
CA ALA A 22 7.65 10.05 -3.29
C ALA A 22 7.55 9.04 -4.46
N LYS A 23 8.65 8.35 -4.79
CA LYS A 23 8.68 7.32 -5.83
C LYS A 23 7.86 6.09 -5.48
N ASP A 24 7.90 5.67 -4.21
CA ASP A 24 7.19 4.48 -3.73
C ASP A 24 5.69 4.77 -3.60
N LYS A 25 5.32 6.00 -3.21
CA LYS A 25 3.93 6.51 -3.27
C LYS A 25 3.34 6.50 -4.68
N ALA A 26 4.11 6.92 -5.68
CA ALA A 26 3.66 6.89 -7.07
C ALA A 26 3.42 5.45 -7.56
N ARG A 27 4.29 4.52 -7.17
CA ARG A 27 4.12 3.10 -7.47
C ARG A 27 2.90 2.50 -6.75
N LEU A 28 2.70 2.86 -5.49
CA LEU A 28 1.50 2.51 -4.73
C LEU A 28 0.23 2.98 -5.44
N LEU A 29 0.20 4.24 -5.88
CA LEU A 29 -0.94 4.79 -6.61
C LEU A 29 -1.23 3.99 -7.88
N GLN A 30 -0.20 3.66 -8.67
CA GLN A 30 -0.37 2.83 -9.86
C GLN A 30 -0.93 1.44 -9.55
N PHE A 31 -0.51 0.80 -8.46
CA PHE A 31 -1.07 -0.49 -8.05
C PHE A 31 -2.54 -0.40 -7.64
N VAL A 32 -2.92 0.68 -6.95
CA VAL A 32 -4.32 0.96 -6.57
C VAL A 32 -5.16 1.23 -7.81
N GLU A 33 -4.71 2.10 -8.71
CA GLU A 33 -5.42 2.43 -9.97
C GLU A 33 -5.54 1.23 -10.90
N ALA A 34 -4.52 0.36 -10.95
CA ALA A 34 -4.56 -0.86 -11.72
C ALA A 34 -5.44 -1.96 -11.11
N GLY A 35 -5.98 -1.76 -9.90
CA GLY A 35 -6.77 -2.78 -9.18
C GLY A 35 -5.96 -4.03 -8.83
N ALA A 36 -4.64 -3.89 -8.68
CA ALA A 36 -3.72 -4.99 -8.40
C ALA A 36 -3.59 -5.30 -6.89
N LEU A 37 -4.29 -4.53 -6.04
CA LEU A 37 -4.32 -4.71 -4.59
C LEU A 37 -5.69 -5.21 -4.16
N ASP A 38 -5.69 -6.24 -3.32
CA ASP A 38 -6.91 -6.64 -2.60
C ASP A 38 -7.18 -5.63 -1.47
N ALA A 39 -8.30 -4.92 -1.56
CA ALA A 39 -8.67 -3.89 -0.60
C ALA A 39 -8.92 -4.45 0.81
N GLU A 40 -9.51 -5.65 0.96
CA GLU A 40 -9.73 -6.26 2.27
C GLU A 40 -8.40 -6.67 2.91
N GLN A 41 -7.55 -7.34 2.13
CA GLN A 41 -6.25 -7.79 2.64
C GLN A 41 -5.35 -6.60 2.97
N PHE A 42 -5.33 -5.57 2.12
CA PHE A 42 -4.59 -4.35 2.36
C PHE A 42 -5.08 -3.61 3.60
N GLN A 43 -6.40 -3.44 3.79
CA GLN A 43 -6.96 -2.84 5.00
C GLN A 43 -6.60 -3.62 6.26
N SER A 44 -6.59 -4.96 6.21
CA SER A 44 -6.16 -5.79 7.34
C SER A 44 -4.70 -5.55 7.69
N ILE A 45 -3.80 -5.48 6.70
CA ILE A 45 -2.38 -5.19 6.90
C ILE A 45 -2.21 -3.78 7.48
N LEU A 46 -2.93 -2.78 6.95
CA LEU A 46 -2.87 -1.41 7.46
C LEU A 46 -3.32 -1.33 8.92
N ALA A 47 -4.38 -2.04 9.29
CA ALA A 47 -4.88 -2.11 10.66
C ALA A 47 -3.89 -2.80 11.60
N GLN A 48 -3.25 -3.89 11.15
CA GLN A 48 -2.23 -4.61 11.93
C GLN A 48 -0.97 -3.78 12.20
N HIS A 49 -0.66 -2.82 11.32
CA HIS A 49 0.53 -1.97 11.43
C HIS A 49 0.25 -0.53 11.87
N ASP A 50 -0.97 -0.21 12.33
CA ASP A 50 -1.42 1.14 12.69
C ASP A 50 -1.23 2.19 11.56
N LEU A 51 -1.22 1.74 10.30
CA LEU A 51 -1.00 2.58 9.11
C LEU A 51 -2.31 3.14 8.53
N THR A 52 -3.47 2.76 9.05
CA THR A 52 -4.79 3.21 8.57
C THR A 52 -4.92 4.75 8.55
N ASN A 53 -4.35 5.44 9.53
CA ASN A 53 -4.34 6.91 9.57
C ASN A 53 -3.46 7.53 8.47
N MET A 54 -2.32 6.90 8.15
CA MET A 54 -1.46 7.33 7.05
C MET A 54 -2.13 7.10 5.71
N TRP A 55 -2.83 5.97 5.57
CA TRP A 55 -3.60 5.64 4.37
C TRP A 55 -4.70 6.67 4.12
N ASN A 56 -5.50 7.03 5.13
CA ASN A 56 -6.53 8.06 4.99
C ASN A 56 -5.95 9.42 4.55
N ARG A 57 -4.79 9.82 5.07
CA ARG A 57 -4.08 11.03 4.60
C ARG A 57 -3.62 10.90 3.17
N PHE A 58 -3.13 9.73 2.76
CA PHE A 58 -2.73 9.45 1.39
C PHE A 58 -3.93 9.51 0.43
N GLU A 59 -5.06 8.90 0.78
CA GLU A 59 -6.29 8.98 0.01
C GLU A 59 -6.76 10.42 -0.18
N LYS A 60 -6.73 11.22 0.89
CA LYS A 60 -7.06 12.65 0.83
C LYS A 60 -6.13 13.46 -0.04
N GLN A 61 -4.86 13.06 -0.13
CA GLN A 61 -3.84 13.78 -0.88
C GLN A 61 -3.77 13.38 -2.35
N PHE A 62 -4.09 12.12 -2.69
CA PHE A 62 -3.85 11.55 -4.02
C PHE A 62 -5.07 10.93 -4.69
N LEU A 63 -6.08 10.47 -3.94
CA LEU A 63 -7.27 9.77 -4.46
C LEU A 63 -8.56 10.61 -4.38
N THR A 64 -8.51 11.78 -3.75
CA THR A 64 -9.64 12.71 -3.67
C THR A 64 -9.54 13.73 -4.81
N PRO A 65 -10.59 13.90 -5.64
CA PRO A 65 -10.59 14.83 -6.78
C PRO A 65 -10.58 16.31 -6.38
#